data_AF-A0A2V8K2R8-F1
#
_entry.id   AF-A0A2V8K2R8-F1
#
_cell.length_a   1.000
_cell.length_b   1.000
_cell.length_c   1.000
_cell.angle_alpha   90.00
_cell.angle_beta   90.00
_cell.angle_gamma   90.00
#
_symmetry.space_group_name_H-M   'P 1'
#
loop_
_entity.id
_entity.type
_entity.pdbx_description
1 polymer ?
#
loop_
_entity_poly.entity_id
_entity_poly.type
_entity_poly.pdbx_seq_one_letter_code
_entity_poly.pdbx_strand_id
1 'polypeptide(L)'
;GEGGDWQGISSASWDYPRAPIETAFGGLDFGFTPPPPAGGSLKAVTTKLRPGYLRKNGVPYSARTVLTEYFDRFDLPGGDAILLVTSEVVDPEYLAQPFWTSTHFKKQNDASGWKPTPCAAR
;
A
#
# COMPACT_ATOMS: atom_id res chain seq x y z
N GLY A 1 -7.64 -11.58 -12.97
CA GLY A 1 -6.55 -12.29 -13.65
C GLY A 1 -6.37 -13.67 -13.04
N GLU A 2 -5.84 -14.62 -13.79
CA GLU A 2 -5.24 -15.82 -13.19
C GLU A 2 -3.89 -15.36 -12.61
N GLY A 3 -3.69 -15.51 -11.30
CA GLY A 3 -2.43 -15.11 -10.64
C GLY A 3 -1.44 -16.27 -10.62
N GLY A 4 -0.23 -16.02 -10.13
CA GLY A 4 0.90 -16.96 -10.23
C GLY A 4 1.93 -16.56 -11.30
N ASP A 5 1.76 -15.39 -11.91
CA ASP A 5 2.80 -14.66 -12.62
C ASP A 5 3.80 -14.02 -11.64
N TRP A 6 4.83 -13.36 -12.16
CA TRP A 6 5.88 -12.76 -11.32
C TRP A 6 5.38 -11.62 -10.42
N GLN A 7 4.19 -11.06 -10.69
CA GLN A 7 3.70 -9.84 -10.03
C GLN A 7 2.51 -10.09 -9.09
N GLY A 8 1.73 -11.17 -9.29
CA GLY A 8 0.51 -11.43 -8.51
C GLY A 8 -0.68 -10.57 -8.95
N ILE A 9 -1.73 -10.55 -8.13
CA ILE A 9 -2.96 -9.78 -8.41
C ILE A 9 -3.19 -8.77 -7.30
N SER A 10 -3.23 -7.49 -7.67
CA SER A 10 -3.54 -6.38 -6.79
C SER A 10 -4.98 -5.89 -6.95
N SER A 11 -5.62 -5.60 -5.83
CA SER A 11 -6.90 -4.87 -5.77
C SER A 11 -6.75 -3.68 -4.85
N ALA A 12 -7.24 -2.51 -5.27
CA ALA A 12 -7.04 -1.27 -4.55
C ALA A 12 -8.35 -0.62 -4.12
N SER A 13 -8.36 -0.04 -2.92
CA SER A 13 -9.47 0.72 -2.35
C SER A 13 -8.93 1.85 -1.49
N TRP A 14 -9.69 2.93 -1.36
CA TRP A 14 -9.36 3.97 -0.39
C TRP A 14 -9.62 3.49 1.03
N ASP A 15 -8.64 3.64 1.92
CA ASP A 15 -8.76 3.42 3.36
C ASP A 15 -8.78 4.77 4.06
N TYR A 16 -9.95 5.13 4.58
CA TYR A 16 -10.16 6.41 5.24
C TYR A 16 -10.01 6.23 6.75
N PRO A 17 -9.32 7.14 7.46
CA PRO A 17 -9.38 7.14 8.91
C PRO A 17 -10.85 7.25 9.33
N ARG A 18 -11.31 6.27 10.12
CA ARG A 18 -12.69 6.26 10.62
C ARG A 18 -12.95 7.55 11.37
N ALA A 19 -14.14 8.14 11.17
CA ALA A 19 -14.53 9.32 11.90
C ALA A 19 -14.44 9.03 13.42
N PRO A 20 -13.77 9.89 14.21
CA PRO A 20 -13.56 9.66 15.64
C PRO A 20 -14.84 9.78 16.47
N ILE A 21 -15.97 10.16 15.85
CA ILE A 21 -17.27 10.32 16.52
C ILE A 21 -18.25 9.39 15.80
N GLU A 22 -18.72 8.37 16.51
CA GLU A 22 -19.98 7.72 16.15
C GLU A 22 -21.07 8.77 16.27
N THR A 23 -21.68 9.17 15.16
CA THR A 23 -22.78 10.15 15.16
C THR A 23 -24.09 9.58 15.74
N ALA A 24 -24.06 8.31 16.17
CA ALA A 24 -25.14 7.64 16.86
C ALA A 24 -25.04 7.88 18.38
N PHE A 25 -25.83 8.81 18.90
CA PHE A 25 -26.09 8.84 20.34
C PHE A 25 -27.12 7.76 20.68
N GLY A 26 -26.66 6.66 21.28
CA GLY A 26 -27.54 5.58 21.71
C GLY A 26 -28.21 4.81 20.56
N GLY A 27 -27.55 4.69 19.40
CA GLY A 27 -28.07 3.95 18.25
C GLY A 27 -29.13 4.67 17.41
N LEU A 28 -29.40 5.94 17.69
CA LEU A 28 -30.28 6.78 16.87
C LEU A 28 -29.45 7.56 15.85
N ASP A 29 -29.68 7.28 14.56
CA ASP A 29 -29.09 8.00 13.43
C ASP A 29 -29.93 9.26 13.12
N PHE A 30 -29.35 10.44 13.37
CA PHE A 30 -29.98 11.74 13.10
C PHE A 30 -29.73 12.22 11.66
N GLY A 31 -29.25 11.36 10.76
CA GLY A 31 -28.99 11.70 9.36
C GLY A 31 -27.80 12.63 9.15
N PHE A 32 -26.97 12.83 10.18
CA PHE A 32 -25.72 13.56 10.08
C PHE A 32 -24.57 12.57 9.90
N THR A 33 -24.24 12.27 8.64
CA THR A 33 -22.98 11.63 8.27
C THR A 33 -22.01 12.73 7.86
N PRO A 34 -21.05 13.15 8.71
CA PRO A 34 -20.03 14.09 8.28
C PRO A 34 -19.29 13.49 7.06
N PRO A 35 -18.91 14.32 6.08
CA PRO A 35 -18.09 13.83 4.97
C PRO A 35 -16.82 13.18 5.53
N PRO A 36 -16.29 12.12 4.90
CA PRO A 36 -15.05 11.52 5.32
C PRO A 36 -13.98 12.61 5.47
N PRO A 37 -13.19 12.59 6.56
CA PRO A 37 -12.11 13.56 6.73
C PRO A 37 -11.22 13.56 5.49
N ALA A 38 -10.73 14.75 5.10
CA ALA A 38 -9.77 14.87 4.01
C ALA A 38 -8.52 14.04 4.34
N GLY A 39 -8.12 13.17 3.40
CA GLY A 39 -7.01 12.23 3.57
C GLY A 39 -7.45 10.79 3.37
N GLY A 40 -6.59 9.87 3.80
CA GLY A 40 -6.74 8.43 3.58
C GLY A 40 -5.61 7.88 2.73
N SER A 41 -5.32 6.61 2.94
CA SER A 41 -4.31 5.87 2.19
C SER A 41 -4.98 5.19 1.00
N LEU A 42 -4.34 5.19 -0.17
CA LEU A 42 -4.71 4.22 -1.18
C LEU A 42 -4.18 2.87 -0.69
N LYS A 43 -5.07 1.95 -0.33
CA LYS A 43 -4.71 0.60 0.12
C LYS A 43 -4.74 -0.35 -1.07
N ALA A 44 -3.63 -1.03 -1.35
CA ALA A 44 -3.56 -2.10 -2.32
C ALA A 44 -3.30 -3.44 -1.61
N VAL A 45 -4.13 -4.44 -1.88
CA VAL A 45 -3.92 -5.81 -1.41
C VAL A 45 -3.53 -6.66 -2.60
N THR A 46 -2.34 -7.27 -2.51
CA THR A 46 -1.76 -8.14 -3.52
C THR A 46 -1.73 -9.58 -3.02
N THR A 47 -2.26 -10.50 -3.83
CA THR A 47 -2.32 -11.94 -3.55
C THR A 47 -1.79 -12.74 -4.75
N LYS A 48 -1.67 -14.06 -4.59
CA LYS A 48 -1.13 -14.96 -5.64
C LYS A 48 0.28 -14.56 -6.08
N LEU A 49 1.08 -14.10 -5.13
CA LEU A 49 2.49 -13.79 -5.33
C LEU A 49 3.26 -15.09 -5.61
N ARG A 50 4.20 -15.03 -6.55
CA ARG A 50 5.17 -16.11 -6.71
C ARG A 50 6.08 -16.16 -5.47
N PRO A 51 6.32 -17.33 -4.85
CA PRO A 51 7.22 -17.46 -3.71
C PRO A 51 8.59 -16.84 -3.99
N GLY A 52 9.16 -16.17 -2.98
CA GLY A 52 10.40 -15.43 -3.13
C GLY A 52 11.03 -15.09 -1.78
N TYR A 53 11.81 -14.02 -1.74
CA TYR A 53 12.49 -13.54 -0.54
C TYR A 53 12.09 -12.10 -0.24
N LEU A 54 11.86 -11.78 1.04
CA LEU A 54 11.53 -10.42 1.47
C LEU A 54 12.67 -9.42 1.23
N ARG A 55 13.91 -9.92 1.22
CA ARG A 55 15.14 -9.17 0.94
C ARG A 55 16.22 -10.11 0.42
N LYS A 56 17.27 -9.57 -0.20
CA LYS A 56 18.42 -10.36 -0.66
C LYS A 56 18.99 -11.20 0.49
N ASN A 57 19.06 -12.51 0.30
CA ASN A 57 19.51 -13.49 1.30
C ASN A 57 18.71 -13.44 2.63
N GLY A 58 17.44 -13.02 2.60
CA GLY A 58 16.59 -12.88 3.76
C GLY A 58 15.67 -14.07 4.02
N VAL A 59 14.61 -13.81 4.79
CA VAL A 59 13.53 -14.77 5.04
C VAL A 59 12.69 -14.93 3.76
N PRO A 60 12.32 -16.17 3.38
CA PRO A 60 11.42 -16.39 2.26
C PRO A 60 9.98 -15.99 2.58
N TYR A 61 9.17 -15.84 1.53
CA TYR A 61 7.72 -15.73 1.62
C TYR A 61 7.07 -16.76 0.67
N SER A 62 5.93 -17.32 1.06
CA SER A 62 5.28 -18.43 0.35
C SER A 62 4.28 -17.93 -0.71
N ALA A 63 3.70 -18.87 -1.46
CA ALA A 63 2.60 -18.57 -2.39
C ALA A 63 1.32 -18.12 -1.67
N ARG A 64 1.23 -18.32 -0.34
CA ARG A 64 0.12 -17.90 0.51
C ARG A 64 0.31 -16.51 1.11
N THR A 65 1.34 -15.79 0.69
CA THR A 65 1.62 -14.42 1.13
C THR A 65 0.49 -13.48 0.71
N VAL A 66 0.08 -12.62 1.63
CA VAL A 66 -0.73 -11.43 1.36
C VAL A 66 0.13 -10.21 1.63
N LEU A 67 0.32 -9.39 0.59
CA LEU A 67 1.00 -8.10 0.69
C LEU A 67 -0.06 -7.01 0.72
N THR A 68 -0.10 -6.21 1.77
CA THR A 68 -0.93 -5.01 1.85
C THR A 68 -0.03 -3.79 1.82
N GLU A 69 -0.28 -2.87 0.90
CA GLU A 69 0.45 -1.61 0.79
C GLU A 69 -0.49 -0.44 1.00
N TYR A 70 -0.04 0.53 1.78
CA TYR A 70 -0.71 1.80 2.01
C TYR A 70 0.14 2.89 1.36
N PHE A 71 -0.43 3.57 0.36
CA PHE A 71 0.20 4.68 -0.33
C PHE A 71 -0.36 5.98 0.21
N ASP A 72 0.51 6.74 0.87
CA ASP A 72 0.20 8.04 1.46
C ASP A 72 1.01 9.13 0.77
N ARG A 73 0.35 10.23 0.41
CA ARG A 73 1.01 11.40 -0.14
C ARG A 73 0.97 12.54 0.87
N PHE A 74 2.13 13.13 1.11
CA PHE A 74 2.28 14.34 1.91
C PHE A 74 2.84 15.46 1.05
N ASP A 75 2.12 16.58 0.98
CA ASP A 75 2.65 17.82 0.44
C ASP A 75 3.35 18.59 1.55
N LEU A 76 4.58 19.05 1.28
CA LEU A 76 5.44 19.74 2.25
C LEU A 76 5.38 21.26 2.04
N PRO A 77 5.65 22.05 3.09
CA PRO A 77 5.92 23.48 2.92
C PRO A 77 7.06 23.68 1.90
N GLY A 78 6.85 24.55 0.92
CA GLY A 78 7.82 24.79 -0.16
C GLY A 78 7.54 24.06 -1.47
N GLY A 79 6.44 23.29 -1.56
CA GLY A 79 5.96 22.70 -2.82
C GLY A 79 6.54 21.32 -3.16
N ASP A 80 7.40 20.79 -2.29
CA ASP A 80 7.86 19.41 -2.36
C ASP A 80 6.73 18.42 -1.99
N ALA A 81 6.86 17.17 -2.43
CA ALA A 81 5.96 16.10 -2.04
C ALA A 81 6.73 14.82 -1.68
N ILE A 82 6.23 14.09 -0.69
CA ILE A 82 6.70 12.75 -0.31
C ILE A 82 5.57 11.75 -0.55
N LEU A 83 5.91 10.63 -1.20
CA LEU A 83 5.12 9.41 -1.20
C LEU A 83 5.69 8.47 -0.13
N LEU A 84 4.88 8.15 0.86
CA LEU A 84 5.14 7.11 1.84
C LEU A 84 4.44 5.83 1.40
N VAL A 85 5.19 4.74 1.33
CA VAL A 85 4.66 3.40 1.06
C VAL A 85 4.90 2.55 2.30
N THR A 86 3.82 2.23 3.00
CA THR A 86 3.85 1.30 4.14
C THR A 86 3.41 -0.07 3.63
N SER A 87 4.27 -1.07 3.74
CA SER A 87 4.00 -2.43 3.29
C SER A 87 3.91 -3.37 4.50
N GLU A 88 2.84 -4.16 4.55
CA GLU A 88 2.59 -5.24 5.49
C GLU A 88 2.64 -6.56 4.70
N VAL A 89 3.55 -7.45 5.10
CA VAL A 89 3.63 -8.80 4.55
C VAL A 89 3.16 -9.81 5.59
N VAL A 90 2.06 -10.50 5.28
CA VAL A 90 1.54 -11.60 6.08
C VAL A 90 1.77 -12.90 5.33
N ASP A 91 2.53 -13.81 5.94
CA ASP A 91 2.78 -15.14 5.39
C ASP A 91 2.67 -16.19 6.50
N PRO A 92 1.69 -17.13 6.41
CA PRO A 92 1.45 -18.11 7.47
C PRO A 92 2.45 -19.27 7.50
N GLU A 93 3.43 -19.33 6.59
CA GLU A 93 4.39 -20.43 6.48
C GLU A 93 5.74 -20.07 7.09
N TYR A 94 6.24 -18.88 6.77
CA TYR A 94 7.59 -18.45 7.10
C TYR A 94 7.62 -17.29 8.11
N LEU A 95 6.50 -16.61 8.35
CA LEU A 95 6.43 -15.46 9.26
C LEU A 95 5.51 -15.75 10.45
N ALA A 96 6.06 -15.65 11.66
CA ALA A 96 5.29 -15.80 12.90
C ALA A 96 4.40 -14.58 13.20
N GLN A 97 4.72 -13.43 12.61
CA GLN A 97 3.99 -12.17 12.73
C GLN A 97 4.12 -11.37 11.43
N PRO A 98 3.24 -10.40 11.16
CA PRO A 98 3.37 -9.54 9.99
C PRO A 98 4.73 -8.84 9.93
N PHE A 99 5.32 -8.78 8.74
CA PHE A 99 6.56 -8.03 8.50
C PHE A 99 6.22 -6.67 7.89
N TRP A 100 6.56 -5.60 8.60
CA TRP A 100 6.25 -4.23 8.21
C TRP A 100 7.48 -3.49 7.71
N THR A 101 7.33 -2.75 6.62
CA THR A 101 8.35 -1.83 6.10
C THR A 101 7.73 -0.50 5.69
N SER A 102 8.52 0.57 5.76
CA SER A 102 8.13 1.92 5.37
C SER A 102 9.19 2.48 4.43
N THR A 103 8.80 2.83 3.20
CA THR A 103 9.68 3.45 2.21
C THR A 103 9.20 4.84 1.86
N HIS A 104 10.11 5.81 1.80
CA HIS A 104 9.80 7.20 1.48
C HIS A 104 10.42 7.59 0.13
N PHE A 105 9.61 8.17 -0.74
CA PHE A 105 10.04 8.70 -2.03
C PHE A 105 9.78 10.20 -2.09
N LYS A 106 10.84 10.99 -2.26
CA LYS A 106 10.70 12.42 -2.57
C LYS A 106 10.42 12.59 -4.05
N LYS A 107 9.41 13.40 -4.40
CA LYS A 107 9.13 13.79 -5.78
C LYS A 107 10.30 14.60 -6.35
N GLN A 108 10.80 14.23 -7.52
CA GLN A 108 11.80 15.03 -8.24
C GLN A 108 11.14 16.24 -8.91
N ASN A 109 11.90 17.32 -9.06
CA ASN A 109 11.42 18.57 -9.67
C ASN A 109 11.12 18.41 -11.17
N ASP A 110 11.88 17.55 -11.84
CA ASP A 110 11.76 17.27 -13.27
C ASP A 110 12.17 15.81 -13.58
N ALA A 111 12.18 15.47 -14.87
CA ALA A 111 12.55 14.15 -15.38
C ALA A 111 14.02 14.06 -15.83
N SER A 112 14.91 14.98 -15.44
CA SER A 112 16.31 15.03 -15.93
C SER A 112 17.11 13.75 -15.61
N GLY A 113 16.76 13.05 -14.53
CA GLY A 113 17.33 11.75 -14.14
C GLY A 113 16.66 10.53 -14.80
N TRP A 114 15.54 10.72 -15.49
CA TRP A 114 14.75 9.62 -16.05
C TRP A 114 15.23 9.24 -17.45
N LYS A 115 15.91 8.11 -17.56
CA LYS A 115 16.45 7.57 -18.83
C LYS A 115 16.01 6.12 -19.04
N PRO A 116 14.71 5.85 -19.24
CA PRO A 116 14.21 4.49 -19.41
C PRO A 116 14.71 3.90 -20.73
N THR A 117 15.00 2.60 -20.72
CA THR A 117 15.20 1.83 -21.95
C THR A 117 13.85 1.22 -22.34
N PRO A 118 13.45 1.23 -23.62
CA PRO A 118 12.24 0.54 -24.06
C PRO A 118 12.23 -0.92 -23.61
N CYS A 119 11.05 -1.42 -23.25
CA CYS A 119 10.88 -2.83 -22.94
C CYS A 119 11.19 -3.65 -24.21
N ALA A 120 12.16 -4.57 -24.13
CA ALA A 120 12.40 -5.55 -25.18
C ALA A 120 11.99 -6.92 -24.65
N ALA A 121 10.91 -7.48 -25.20
CA ALA A 121 10.62 -8.90 -25.03
C ALA A 121 11.65 -9.67 -25.87
N ARG A 122 12.43 -10.54 -25.23
CA ARG A 122 13.18 -11.62 -25.89
C ARG A 122 12.71 -12.93 -25.31
#